data_AF-A0A182EZ73-F1
#
_entry.id   AF-A0A182EZ73-F1
#
_cell.length_a   1.000
_cell.length_b   1.000
_cell.length_c   1.000
_cell.angle_alpha   90.00
_cell.angle_beta   90.00
_cell.angle_gamma   90.00
#
_symmetry.space_group_name_H-M   'P 1'
#
loop_
_entity.id
_entity.type
_entity.pdbx_description
1 polymer ?
#
loop_
_entity_poly.entity_id
_entity_poly.type
_entity_poly.pdbx_seq_one_letter_code
_entity_poly.pdbx_strand_id
1 'polypeptide(L)' 'MYWWSAIPFEQTAFSPYPPKRMTVSRPFEKIGVDLFGPMWVKNGTASKRWVALFTCLVTRAIHMEVMKNMSAEAFMQTFR' A
#
# COMPACT_ATOMS: atom_id res chain seq x y z
N MET A 1 -54.44 15.57 -2.36
CA MET A 1 -53.18 15.81 -3.09
C MET A 1 -52.11 16.08 -2.04
N TYR A 2 -51.42 15.03 -1.58
CA TYR A 2 -50.44 15.13 -0.49
C TYR A 2 -49.07 15.47 -1.08
N TRP A 3 -48.56 16.67 -0.75
CA TRP A 3 -47.27 17.18 -1.18
C TRP A 3 -46.21 16.79 -0.15
N TRP A 4 -45.42 15.75 -0.45
CA TRP A 4 -44.25 15.38 0.34
C TRP A 4 -43.13 16.37 0.00
N SER A 5 -42.91 17.34 0.88
CA SER A 5 -41.74 18.22 0.77
C SER A 5 -40.54 17.50 1.38
N ALA A 6 -39.65 16.99 0.54
CA ALA A 6 -38.38 16.44 1.02
C ALA A 6 -37.47 17.59 1.46
N ILE A 7 -37.05 17.58 2.72
CA ILE A 7 -36.06 18.53 3.24
C ILE A 7 -34.68 18.04 2.79
N PRO A 8 -33.83 18.88 2.17
CA PRO A 8 -32.47 18.50 1.81
C PRO A 8 -31.69 18.03 3.05
N PHE A 9 -30.95 16.94 2.91
CA PHE A 9 -30.08 16.46 3.97
C PHE A 9 -29.01 17.51 4.30
N GLU A 10 -28.92 17.90 5.57
CA GLU A 10 -27.87 18.78 6.06
C GLU A 10 -26.67 17.94 6.47
N GLN A 11 -25.57 18.07 5.72
CA GLN A 11 -24.36 17.30 5.99
C GLN A 11 -23.62 17.85 7.22
N THR A 12 -23.40 17.01 8.21
CA THR A 12 -22.63 17.36 9.40
C THR A 12 -21.16 17.64 9.07
N ALA A 13 -20.50 18.43 9.92
CA ALA A 13 -19.07 18.70 9.77
C ALA A 13 -18.27 17.38 9.77
N PHE A 14 -17.33 17.26 8.83
CA PHE A 14 -16.43 16.11 8.80
C PHE A 14 -15.56 16.09 10.06
N SER A 15 -15.36 14.88 10.61
CA SER A 15 -14.35 14.67 11.65
C SER A 15 -12.95 15.04 11.12
N PRO A 16 -12.10 15.71 11.92
CA PRO A 16 -10.75 16.03 11.50
C PRO A 16 -9.98 14.76 11.12
N TYR A 17 -9.17 14.84 10.05
CA TYR A 17 -8.32 13.71 9.68
C TYR A 17 -7.31 13.41 10.80
N PRO A 18 -6.92 12.14 10.99
CA PRO A 18 -5.81 11.77 11.85
C PRO A 18 -4.56 12.58 11.47
N PRO A 19 -3.88 13.24 12.42
CA PRO A 19 -2.71 14.08 12.14
C PRO A 19 -1.63 13.38 11.32
N LYS A 20 -1.43 12.06 11.56
CA LYS A 20 -0.48 11.22 10.81
C LYS A 20 -0.69 11.23 9.28
N ARG A 21 -1.92 11.51 8.80
CA ARG A 21 -2.27 11.63 7.38
C ARG A 21 -2.02 13.03 6.81
N MET A 22 -1.87 14.04 7.66
CA MET A 22 -1.72 15.45 7.26
C MET A 22 -0.30 15.99 7.49
N THR A 23 0.55 15.28 8.23
CA THR A 23 1.94 15.69 8.43
C THR A 23 2.76 15.51 7.16
N VAL A 24 3.25 16.62 6.62
CA VAL A 24 4.22 16.64 5.51
C VAL A 24 5.46 15.86 5.93
N SER A 25 5.96 15.00 5.04
CA SER A 25 7.17 14.19 5.24
C SER A 25 7.86 13.99 3.89
N ARG A 26 9.12 13.55 3.90
CA ARG A 26 9.89 13.28 2.69
C ARG A 26 9.36 12.01 2.00
N PRO A 27 9.48 11.89 0.66
CA PRO A 27 9.23 10.62 -0.01
C PRO A 27 10.02 9.49 0.65
N PHE A 28 9.37 8.34 0.81
CA PHE A 28 9.91 7.14 1.50
C PHE A 28 10.28 7.30 2.98
N GLU A 29 9.91 8.40 3.65
CA GLU A 29 10.12 8.53 5.10
C GLU A 29 9.19 7.62 5.92
N LYS A 30 7.97 7.38 5.40
CA LYS A 30 6.99 6.47 5.97
C LYS A 30 6.68 5.41 4.93
N ILE A 31 7.06 4.16 5.20
CA ILE A 31 6.93 3.04 4.27
C ILE A 31 6.07 1.94 4.91
N GLY A 32 5.10 1.44 4.17
CA GLY A 32 4.47 0.15 4.45
C GLY A 32 5.17 -0.93 3.63
N VAL A 33 5.39 -2.10 4.22
CA VAL A 33 6.01 -3.25 3.55
C VAL A 33 5.03 -4.40 3.53
N ASP A 34 4.90 -5.06 2.38
CA ASP A 34 4.13 -6.29 2.23
C ASP A 34 4.88 -7.30 1.35
N LEU A 35 4.60 -8.59 1.53
CA LEU A 35 5.19 -9.67 0.74
C LEU A 35 4.09 -10.40 -0.03
N PHE A 36 4.12 -10.30 -1.35
CA PHE A 36 3.15 -10.96 -2.23
C PHE A 36 3.78 -12.19 -2.92
N GLY A 37 3.03 -13.29 -3.00
CA GLY A 37 3.44 -14.51 -3.68
C GLY A 37 2.77 -15.78 -3.11
N PRO A 38 3.25 -16.99 -3.49
CA PRO A 38 4.30 -17.24 -4.48
C PRO A 38 3.77 -17.15 -5.92
N MET A 39 4.51 -16.45 -6.78
CA MET A 39 4.30 -16.46 -8.22
C MET A 39 5.25 -17.45 -8.89
N TRP A 40 4.74 -18.21 -9.86
CA TRP A 40 5.55 -19.12 -10.66
C TRP A 40 6.25 -18.33 -11.78
N VAL A 41 7.58 -18.33 -11.75
CA VAL A 41 8.40 -17.69 -12.78
C VAL A 41 9.12 -18.76 -13.57
N LYS A 42 9.05 -18.67 -14.90
CA LYS A 42 9.79 -19.54 -15.82
C LYS A 42 11.09 -18.84 -16.24
N ASN A 43 12.22 -19.32 -15.74
CA ASN A 43 13.55 -18.92 -16.20
C ASN A 43 14.40 -20.20 -16.33
N GLY A 44 14.21 -20.93 -17.42
CA GLY A 44 14.65 -22.32 -17.57
C GLY A 44 13.72 -23.28 -16.83
N THR A 45 13.90 -23.40 -15.51
CA THR A 45 13.06 -24.25 -14.65
C THR A 45 12.01 -23.39 -13.93
N ALA A 46 10.77 -23.88 -13.85
CA ALA A 46 9.72 -23.21 -13.10
C ALA A 46 10.10 -23.13 -11.61
N SER A 47 10.12 -21.93 -11.06
CA SER A 47 10.44 -21.70 -9.65
C SER A 47 9.50 -20.69 -9.01
N LYS A 48 9.27 -20.85 -7.70
CA LYS A 48 8.49 -19.90 -6.91
C LYS A 48 9.34 -18.67 -6.62
N ARG A 49 8.73 -17.50 -6.75
CA ARG A 49 9.28 -16.21 -6.35
C ARG A 49 8.24 -15.45 -5.54
N TRP A 50 8.74 -14.56 -4.69
CA TRP A 50 7.96 -13.60 -3.93
C TRP A 50 8.36 -12.21 -4.37
N VAL A 51 7.57 -11.20 -4.02
CA VAL A 51 7.88 -9.81 -4.28
C VAL A 51 7.73 -9.03 -2.99
N ALA A 52 8.77 -8.29 -2.62
CA ALA A 52 8.68 -7.28 -1.57
C ALA A 52 8.07 -6.01 -2.17
N LEU A 53 6.98 -5.54 -1.57
CA LEU A 53 6.28 -4.31 -1.91
C LEU A 53 6.61 -3.24 -0.90
N PHE A 54 7.34 -2.21 -1.32
CA PHE A 54 7.63 -1.03 -0.53
C PHE A 54 6.71 0.10 -0.96
N THR A 55 5.69 0.37 -0.15
CA THR A 55 4.71 1.42 -0.43
C THR A 55 5.05 2.68 0.36
N CYS A 56 5.34 3.77 -0.34
CA CYS A 56 5.49 5.08 0.28
C CYS A 56 4.12 5.61 0.73
N LEU A 57 3.94 5.79 2.04
CA LEU A 57 2.70 6.29 2.63
C LEU A 57 2.50 7.80 2.42
N VAL A 58 3.54 8.51 1.98
CA VAL A 58 3.52 9.94 1.69
C VAL A 58 3.04 10.22 0.28
N THR A 59 3.67 9.60 -0.72
CA THR A 59 3.41 9.87 -2.15
C THR A 59 2.56 8.80 -2.83
N ARG A 60 2.30 7.67 -2.17
CA ARG A 60 1.69 6.46 -2.75
C ARG A 60 2.53 5.79 -3.84
N ALA A 61 3.80 6.13 -3.97
CA ALA A 61 4.73 5.41 -4.83
C ALA A 61 4.96 3.98 -4.32
N ILE A 62 5.09 3.02 -5.25
CA ILE A 62 5.35 1.60 -4.94
C ILE A 62 6.67 1.22 -5.59
N HIS A 63 7.61 0.74 -4.78
CA HIS A 63 8.84 0.10 -5.22
C HIS A 63 8.72 -1.42 -4.99
N MET A 64 9.11 -2.22 -5.98
CA MET A 64 8.92 -3.68 -5.95
C MET A 64 10.23 -4.37 -6.27
N GLU A 65 10.61 -5.36 -5.45
CA GLU A 65 11.81 -6.16 -5.65
C GLU A 65 11.49 -7.66 -5.54
N VAL A 66 12.12 -8.47 -6.39
CA VAL A 66 11.85 -9.91 -6.48
C VAL A 66 12.70 -10.66 -5.46
N MET A 67 12.05 -11.49 -4.66
CA MET A 67 12.66 -12.37 -3.66
C MET A 67 12.69 -13.83 -4.13
N LYS A 68 13.82 -14.50 -3.90
CA LYS A 68 14.00 -15.91 -4.26
C LYS A 68 13.18 -16.86 -3.40
N ASN A 69 13.00 -16.52 -2.13
CA ASN A 69 12.24 -17.25 -1.12
C ASN A 69 11.76 -16.27 -0.03
N MET A 70 11.04 -16.74 0.98
CA MET A 70 10.49 -15.91 2.06
C MET A 70 11.42 -15.82 3.29
N SER A 71 12.73 -16.03 3.11
CA SER A 71 13.70 -15.92 4.21
C SER A 71 14.04 -14.46 4.52
N ALA A 72 14.48 -14.20 5.74
CA ALA A 72 14.91 -12.87 6.17
C ALA A 72 16.12 -12.40 5.34
N GLU A 73 17.05 -13.29 5.00
CA GLU A 73 18.22 -12.97 4.16
C GLU A 73 17.80 -12.54 2.75
N ALA A 74 16.84 -13.25 2.14
CA ALA A 74 16.31 -12.88 0.84
C ALA A 74 15.56 -11.55 0.88
N PHE A 75 14.87 -11.24 1.99
CA PHE A 75 14.24 -9.95 2.21
C PHE A 75 15.27 -8.84 2.34
N MET A 76 16.33 -9.04 3.12
CA MET A 76 17.40 -8.06 3.29
C MET A 76 18.08 -7.70 1.96
N GLN A 77 18.20 -8.66 1.02
CA GLN A 77 18.72 -8.43 -0.32
C GLN A 77 17.83 -7.53 -1.20
N THR A 78 16.60 -7.22 -0.78
CA THR A 78 15.71 -6.30 -1.50
C THR A 78 15.93 -4.83 -1.16
N PHE A 79 16.59 -4.53 -0.04
CA PHE A 79 17.02 -3.16 0.25
C PHE A 79 18.26 -2.86 -0.58
N ARG A 80 18.14 -1.93 -1.53
CA ARG A 80 19.24 -1.40 -2.32
C ARG A 80 19.64 -0.01 -1.85
#